data_AF-A0A1S3J3A9-F1
#
_entry.id   AF-A0A1S3J3A9-F1
#
_cell.length_a   1.000
_cell.length_b   1.000
_cell.length_c   1.000
_cell.angle_alpha   90.00
_cell.angle_beta   90.00
_cell.angle_gamma   90.00
#
_symmetry.space_group_name_H-M   'P 1'
#
loop_
_entity.id
_entity.type
_entity.pdbx_description
1 polymer ?
#
loop_
_entity_poly.entity_id
_entity_poly.type
_entity_poly.pdbx_seq_one_letter_code
_entity_poly.pdbx_strand_id
1 'polypeptide(L)'
;MSARSHEEMQQELGKCLGTTLNRLQNIWDEIGILDEQRRERTDVVFLHLRNLLEEMVKEEESLKTNLLRNVETYGADMLKLSKELAVQPYEPPDGISILQLEKELRTKVDVMQKEKHNRLKTLKKLREQDQHVCDILCTTPYYIPSGTVPSEEELNSLREHIASLEEER
;
A
#
# COMPACT_ATOMS: atom_id res chain seq x y z
N MET A 1 5.11 3.94 22.24
CA MET A 1 6.56 4.24 22.36
C MET A 1 6.73 5.67 21.90
N SER A 2 7.10 6.57 22.81
CA SER A 2 7.33 7.98 22.45
C SER A 2 8.49 8.03 21.47
N ALA A 3 8.29 8.63 20.30
CA ALA A 3 9.42 9.05 19.49
C ALA A 3 10.32 9.90 20.39
N ARG A 4 11.61 9.56 20.50
CA ARG A 4 12.59 10.50 21.09
C ARG A 4 12.42 11.82 20.37
N SER A 5 12.42 12.92 21.11
CA SER A 5 12.45 14.23 20.45
C SER A 5 13.69 14.28 19.57
N HIS A 6 13.57 14.82 18.36
CA HIS A 6 14.70 15.04 17.46
C HIS A 6 15.86 15.74 18.19
N GLU A 7 15.53 16.66 19.09
CA GLU A 7 16.49 17.37 19.94
C GLU A 7 17.25 16.46 20.91
N GLU A 8 16.58 15.48 21.53
CA GLU A 8 17.23 14.50 22.42
C GLU A 8 18.22 13.62 21.65
N MET A 9 17.84 13.21 20.43
CA MET A 9 18.70 12.40 19.55
C MET A 9 19.95 13.19 19.14
N GLN A 10 19.80 14.46 18.75
CA GLN A 10 20.92 15.32 18.40
C GLN A 10 21.88 15.51 19.58
N GLN A 11 21.35 15.75 20.79
CA GLN A 11 22.16 15.90 21.99
C GLN A 11 22.92 14.62 22.34
N GLU A 12 22.29 13.45 22.26
CA GLU A 12 22.93 12.17 22.57
C GLU A 12 24.04 11.82 21.56
N LEU A 13 23.79 12.00 20.26
CA LEU A 13 24.78 11.80 19.21
C LEU A 13 25.97 12.75 19.37
N GLY A 14 25.71 14.04 19.62
CA GLY A 14 26.75 15.04 19.84
C GLY A 14 27.60 14.71 21.06
N LYS A 15 26.97 14.30 22.16
CA LYS A 15 27.67 13.87 23.39
C LYS A 15 28.55 12.65 23.13
N CYS A 16 28.00 11.62 22.49
CA CYS A 16 28.71 10.38 22.16
C CYS A 16 29.95 10.66 21.29
N LEU A 17 29.77 11.43 20.22
CA LEU A 17 30.86 11.83 19.33
C LEU A 17 31.93 12.63 20.08
N GLY A 18 31.52 13.64 20.86
CA GLY A 18 32.43 14.46 21.66
C GLY A 18 33.26 13.64 22.65
N THR A 19 32.63 12.73 23.42
CA THR A 19 33.36 11.84 24.34
C THR A 19 34.34 10.91 23.63
N THR A 20 33.99 10.44 22.43
CA THR A 20 34.82 9.55 21.64
C THR A 20 36.04 10.28 21.08
N LEU A 21 35.84 11.47 20.52
CA LEU A 21 36.92 12.30 19.98
C LEU A 21 37.89 12.75 21.07
N ASN A 22 37.40 13.15 22.26
CA ASN A 22 38.27 13.48 23.39
C ASN A 22 39.14 12.30 23.82
N ARG A 23 38.57 11.08 23.83
CA ARG A 23 39.34 9.88 24.18
C ARG A 23 40.38 9.54 23.12
N LEU A 24 40.05 9.69 21.83
CA LEU A 24 41.01 9.51 20.74
C LEU A 24 42.16 10.52 20.83
N GLN A 25 41.85 11.77 21.13
CA GLN A 25 42.85 12.83 21.33
C GLN A 25 43.82 12.47 22.46
N ASN A 26 43.31 12.08 23.63
CA ASN A 26 44.17 11.66 24.75
C ASN A 26 45.10 10.50 24.37
N ILE A 27 44.58 9.48 23.67
CA ILE A 27 45.40 8.33 23.21
C ILE A 27 46.47 8.80 22.22
N TRP A 28 46.13 9.69 21.29
CA TRP A 28 47.08 10.22 20.32
C TRP A 28 48.16 11.08 20.98
N ASP A 29 47.82 11.83 22.02
CA ASP A 29 48.76 12.60 22.84
C ASP A 29 49.72 11.68 23.59
N GLU A 30 49.22 10.60 24.20
CA GLU A 30 50.04 9.60 24.90
C GLU A 30 51.04 8.88 23.97
N ILE A 31 50.63 8.59 22.73
CA ILE A 31 51.47 7.88 21.75
C ILE A 31 52.39 8.84 20.97
N GLY A 32 52.09 10.14 20.95
CA GLY A 32 52.85 11.15 20.20
C GLY A 32 52.56 11.19 18.70
N ILE A 33 51.31 10.92 18.31
CA ILE A 33 50.88 10.98 16.89
C ILE A 33 50.77 12.45 16.45
N LEU A 34 51.32 12.79 15.28
CA LEU A 34 51.30 14.14 14.71
C LEU A 34 49.91 14.53 14.18
N ASP A 35 49.60 15.82 14.17
CA ASP A 35 48.29 16.36 13.79
C ASP A 35 47.84 15.99 12.38
N GLU A 36 48.77 15.88 11.43
CA GLU A 36 48.47 15.45 10.06
C GLU A 36 47.89 14.03 10.05
N GLN A 37 48.51 13.09 10.77
CA GLN A 37 48.03 11.71 10.87
C GLN A 37 46.72 11.61 11.65
N ARG A 38 46.50 12.48 12.66
CA ARG A 38 45.22 12.58 13.37
C ARG A 38 44.11 13.02 12.42
N ARG A 39 44.39 14.02 11.58
CA ARG A 39 43.44 14.52 10.58
C ARG A 39 43.04 13.42 9.61
N GLU A 40 44.00 12.72 9.00
CA GLU A 40 43.72 11.61 8.07
C GLU A 40 42.82 10.54 8.71
N ARG A 41 43.11 10.14 9.96
CA ARG A 41 42.30 9.16 10.68
C ARG A 41 40.88 9.68 10.95
N THR A 42 40.74 10.96 11.29
CA THR A 42 39.45 11.57 11.60
C THR A 42 38.62 11.78 10.32
N ASP A 43 39.26 12.12 9.21
CA ASP A 43 38.60 12.31 7.91
C ASP A 43 37.93 11.03 7.43
N VAL A 44 38.58 9.87 7.61
CA VAL A 44 37.99 8.55 7.30
C VAL A 44 36.75 8.30 8.16
N VAL A 45 36.80 8.60 9.46
CA VAL A 45 35.63 8.46 10.36
C VAL A 45 34.49 9.37 9.93
N PHE A 46 34.77 10.64 9.61
CA PHE A 46 33.76 11.58 9.15
C PHE A 46 33.14 11.18 7.82
N LEU A 47 33.92 10.61 6.89
CA LEU A 47 33.40 10.07 5.65
C LEU A 47 32.38 8.95 5.91
N HIS A 48 32.73 7.98 6.76
CA HIS A 48 31.82 6.89 7.11
C HIS A 48 30.54 7.40 7.78
N LEU A 49 30.65 8.35 8.72
CA LEU A 49 29.49 8.92 9.41
C LEU A 49 28.61 9.70 8.42
N ARG A 50 29.19 10.47 7.51
CA ARG A 50 28.44 11.21 6.49
C ARG A 50 27.68 10.26 5.57
N ASN A 51 28.35 9.23 5.07
CA ASN A 51 27.72 8.26 4.17
C ASN A 51 26.52 7.60 4.85
N LEU A 52 26.65 7.20 6.12
CA LEU A 52 25.55 6.59 6.87
C LEU A 52 24.36 7.54 7.03
N LEU A 53 24.60 8.81 7.36
CA LEU A 53 23.53 9.81 7.49
C LEU A 53 22.85 10.11 6.14
N GLU A 54 23.62 10.17 5.06
CA GLU A 54 23.08 10.32 3.70
C GLU A 54 22.23 9.12 3.29
N GLU A 55 22.66 7.90 3.63
CA GLU A 55 21.89 6.67 3.43
C GLU A 55 20.55 6.71 4.19
N MET A 56 20.55 7.11 5.46
CA MET A 56 19.32 7.25 6.25
C MET A 56 18.32 8.23 5.60
N VAL A 57 18.80 9.38 5.10
CA VAL A 57 17.93 10.34 4.40
C VAL A 57 17.39 9.75 3.11
N LYS A 58 18.25 9.09 2.33
CA LYS A 58 17.87 8.48 1.05
C LYS A 58 16.84 7.37 1.21
N GLU A 59 16.92 6.58 2.28
CA GLU A 59 15.93 5.56 2.61
C GLU A 59 14.55 6.19 2.87
N GLU A 60 14.48 7.26 3.66
CA GLU A 60 13.23 7.96 3.95
C GLU A 60 12.66 8.68 2.72
N GLU A 61 13.52 9.27 1.88
CA GLU A 61 13.10 9.87 0.60
C GLU A 61 12.54 8.81 -0.37
N SER A 62 13.17 7.64 -0.42
CA SER A 62 12.70 6.50 -1.21
C SER A 62 11.36 5.99 -0.68
N LEU A 63 11.20 5.87 0.64
CA LEU A 63 9.94 5.49 1.27
C LEU A 63 8.82 6.47 0.90
N LYS A 64 9.06 7.78 1.06
CA LYS A 64 8.10 8.83 0.68
C LYS A 64 7.72 8.76 -0.80
N THR A 65 8.70 8.59 -1.69
CA THR A 65 8.48 8.49 -3.14
C THR A 65 7.63 7.26 -3.47
N ASN A 66 7.92 6.12 -2.84
CA ASN A 66 7.15 4.90 -3.02
C ASN A 66 5.71 5.04 -2.52
N LEU A 67 5.49 5.69 -1.37
CA LEU A 67 4.15 5.95 -0.87
C LEU A 67 3.34 6.83 -1.83
N LEU A 68 3.93 7.90 -2.37
CA LEU A 68 3.26 8.77 -3.35
C LEU A 68 2.88 8.00 -4.62
N ARG A 69 3.81 7.20 -5.19
CA ARG A 69 3.53 6.36 -6.35
C ARG A 69 2.41 5.35 -6.08
N ASN A 70 2.39 4.76 -4.89
CA ASN A 70 1.35 3.82 -4.49
C ASN A 70 -0.01 4.53 -4.33
N VAL A 71 -0.06 5.73 -3.75
CA VAL A 71 -1.27 6.55 -3.66
C VAL A 71 -1.83 6.84 -5.05
N GLU A 72 -0.99 7.23 -6.02
CA GLU A 72 -1.43 7.46 -7.40
C GLU A 72 -1.99 6.18 -8.04
N THR A 73 -1.27 5.06 -7.86
CA THR A 73 -1.66 3.76 -8.42
C THR A 73 -3.01 3.29 -7.85
N TYR A 74 -3.13 3.25 -6.52
CA TYR A 74 -4.36 2.82 -5.85
C TYR A 74 -5.50 3.82 -6.06
N GLY A 75 -5.21 5.12 -6.20
CA GLY A 75 -6.21 6.12 -6.57
C GLY A 75 -6.81 5.87 -7.96
N ALA A 76 -5.96 5.55 -8.94
CA ALA A 76 -6.42 5.20 -10.29
C ALA A 76 -7.25 3.90 -10.29
N ASP A 77 -6.78 2.87 -9.59
CA ASP A 77 -7.50 1.59 -9.45
C ASP A 77 -8.85 1.78 -8.74
N MET A 78 -8.90 2.60 -7.69
CA MET A 78 -10.13 2.95 -6.98
C MET A 78 -11.15 3.55 -7.95
N LEU A 79 -10.77 4.56 -8.74
CA LEU A 79 -11.67 5.21 -9.70
C LEU A 79 -12.18 4.23 -10.76
N LYS A 80 -11.31 3.35 -11.23
CA LYS A 80 -11.69 2.30 -12.19
C LYS A 80 -12.69 1.32 -11.59
N LEU A 81 -12.38 0.75 -10.41
CA LEU A 81 -13.24 -0.21 -9.73
C LEU A 81 -14.58 0.40 -9.33
N SER A 82 -14.58 1.66 -8.89
CA SER A 82 -15.81 2.38 -8.54
C SER A 82 -16.76 2.50 -9.72
N LYS A 83 -16.22 2.80 -10.91
CA LYS A 83 -16.98 2.81 -12.17
C LYS A 83 -17.49 1.42 -12.55
N GLU A 84 -16.66 0.39 -12.45
CA GLU A 84 -17.03 -0.98 -12.80
C GLU A 84 -18.10 -1.57 -11.87
N LEU A 85 -18.04 -1.26 -10.58
CA LEU A 85 -18.98 -1.75 -9.57
C LEU A 85 -20.23 -0.86 -9.43
N ALA A 86 -20.26 0.28 -10.12
CA ALA A 86 -21.26 1.34 -9.98
C ALA A 86 -21.42 1.82 -8.53
N VAL A 87 -20.30 1.98 -7.82
CA VAL A 87 -20.26 2.49 -6.43
C VAL A 87 -19.61 3.87 -6.37
N GLN A 88 -19.94 4.63 -5.32
CA GLN A 88 -19.32 5.93 -5.10
C GLN A 88 -17.81 5.76 -4.81
N PRO A 89 -16.92 6.52 -5.49
CA PRO A 89 -15.50 6.52 -5.18
C PRO A 89 -15.22 6.96 -3.74
N TYR A 90 -14.14 6.44 -3.17
CA TYR A 90 -13.68 6.90 -1.86
C TYR A 90 -13.14 8.33 -1.94
N GLU A 91 -13.67 9.21 -1.10
CA GLU A 91 -13.18 10.57 -0.91
C GLU A 91 -12.44 10.65 0.44
N PRO A 92 -11.11 10.82 0.44
CA PRO A 92 -10.33 10.94 1.66
C PRO A 92 -10.61 12.27 2.37
N PRO A 93 -10.62 12.30 3.72
CA PRO A 93 -10.70 13.55 4.47
C PRO A 93 -9.52 14.48 4.19
N ASP A 94 -9.74 15.77 4.30
CA ASP A 94 -8.68 16.77 4.18
C ASP A 94 -7.61 16.58 5.26
N GLY A 95 -6.34 16.73 4.85
CA GLY A 95 -5.20 16.73 5.78
C GLY A 95 -4.76 15.38 6.32
N ILE A 96 -5.27 14.26 5.79
CA ILE A 96 -4.73 12.94 6.15
C ILE A 96 -3.28 12.76 5.68
N SER A 97 -2.48 12.02 6.45
CA SER A 97 -1.08 11.78 6.10
C SER A 97 -0.97 10.86 4.88
N ILE A 98 0.12 11.00 4.11
CA ILE A 98 0.37 10.18 2.91
C ILE A 98 0.38 8.68 3.25
N LEU A 99 0.96 8.30 4.38
CA LEU A 99 1.00 6.90 4.83
C LEU A 99 -0.40 6.36 5.15
N GLN A 100 -1.25 7.17 5.78
CA GLN A 100 -2.63 6.77 6.09
C GLN A 100 -3.49 6.71 4.82
N LEU A 101 -3.33 7.68 3.91
CA LEU A 101 -4.01 7.70 2.61
C LEU A 101 -3.66 6.46 1.79
N GLU A 102 -2.37 6.10 1.68
CA GLU A 102 -1.92 4.88 0.99
C GLU A 102 -2.61 3.64 1.56
N LYS A 103 -2.60 3.50 2.90
CA LYS A 103 -3.18 2.36 3.59
C LYS A 103 -4.68 2.25 3.34
N GLU A 104 -5.41 3.36 3.41
CA GLU A 104 -6.86 3.39 3.18
C GLU A 104 -7.21 3.07 1.74
N LEU A 105 -6.53 3.69 0.77
CA LEU A 105 -6.72 3.40 -0.65
C LEU A 105 -6.47 1.93 -0.95
N ARG A 106 -5.34 1.37 -0.50
CA ARG A 106 -5.01 -0.05 -0.69
C ARG A 106 -6.09 -0.96 -0.11
N THR A 107 -6.53 -0.70 1.12
CA THR A 107 -7.55 -1.51 1.80
C THR A 107 -8.89 -1.47 1.05
N LYS A 108 -9.29 -0.30 0.57
CA LYS A 108 -10.56 -0.12 -0.16
C LYS A 108 -10.50 -0.75 -1.55
N VAL A 109 -9.39 -0.61 -2.27
CA VAL A 109 -9.14 -1.30 -3.55
C VAL A 109 -9.22 -2.81 -3.37
N ASP A 110 -8.58 -3.38 -2.34
CA ASP A 110 -8.63 -4.82 -2.05
C ASP A 110 -10.07 -5.31 -1.79
N VAL A 111 -10.88 -4.54 -1.07
CA VAL A 111 -12.29 -4.86 -0.82
C VAL A 111 -13.10 -4.83 -2.12
N MET A 112 -12.95 -3.79 -2.94
CA MET A 112 -13.64 -3.68 -4.22
C MET A 112 -13.23 -4.78 -5.21
N GLN A 113 -11.95 -5.15 -5.24
CA GLN A 113 -11.47 -6.26 -6.07
C GLN A 113 -12.10 -7.59 -5.63
N LYS A 114 -12.20 -7.84 -4.33
CA LYS A 114 -12.88 -9.03 -3.79
C LYS A 114 -14.36 -9.04 -4.15
N GLU A 115 -15.03 -7.90 -4.02
CA GLU A 115 -16.43 -7.76 -4.39
C GLU A 115 -16.65 -8.04 -5.89
N LYS A 116 -15.87 -7.39 -6.76
CA LYS A 116 -15.88 -7.64 -8.21
C LYS A 116 -15.69 -9.12 -8.52
N HIS A 117 -14.69 -9.75 -7.90
CA HIS A 117 -14.43 -11.17 -8.08
C HIS A 117 -15.62 -12.04 -7.65
N ASN A 118 -16.23 -11.74 -6.50
CA ASN A 118 -17.38 -12.48 -5.99
C ASN A 118 -18.61 -12.32 -6.88
N ARG A 119 -18.90 -11.11 -7.39
CA ARG A 119 -20.02 -10.85 -8.31
C ARG A 119 -19.85 -11.63 -9.62
N LEU A 120 -18.66 -11.60 -10.21
CA LEU A 120 -18.36 -12.37 -11.43
C LEU A 120 -18.41 -13.88 -11.22
N LYS A 121 -17.91 -14.37 -10.08
CA LYS A 121 -17.99 -15.80 -9.73
C LYS A 121 -19.43 -16.25 -9.53
N THR A 122 -20.24 -15.43 -8.86
CA THR A 122 -21.67 -15.69 -8.66
C THR A 122 -22.42 -15.73 -9.98
N LEU A 123 -22.19 -14.73 -10.86
CA LEU A 123 -22.78 -14.69 -12.19
C LEU A 123 -22.48 -15.96 -12.99
N LYS A 124 -21.21 -16.40 -12.98
CA LYS A 124 -20.82 -17.62 -13.69
C LYS A 124 -21.61 -18.83 -13.19
N LYS A 125 -21.70 -19.01 -11.87
CA LYS A 125 -22.46 -20.11 -11.26
C LYS A 125 -23.94 -20.04 -11.63
N LEU A 126 -24.56 -18.86 -11.51
CA LEU A 126 -25.98 -18.69 -11.81
C LEU A 126 -26.26 -18.95 -13.29
N ARG A 127 -25.40 -18.50 -14.21
CA ARG A 127 -25.54 -18.82 -15.64
C ARG A 127 -25.44 -20.31 -15.95
N GLU A 128 -24.53 -21.02 -15.29
CA GLU A 128 -24.42 -22.48 -15.43
C GLU A 128 -25.69 -23.19 -14.94
N GLN A 129 -26.28 -22.72 -13.84
CA GLN A 129 -27.54 -23.24 -13.31
C GLN A 129 -28.73 -22.93 -14.23
N ASP A 130 -28.85 -21.66 -14.64
CA ASP A 130 -29.90 -21.17 -15.54
C ASP A 130 -29.90 -21.94 -16.85
N GLN A 131 -28.74 -22.07 -17.49
CA GLN A 131 -28.58 -22.84 -18.73
C GLN A 131 -29.06 -24.28 -18.55
N HIS A 132 -28.66 -24.93 -17.46
CA HIS A 132 -29.04 -26.33 -17.21
C HIS A 132 -30.56 -26.50 -17.04
N VAL A 133 -31.23 -25.59 -16.33
CA VAL A 133 -32.69 -25.65 -16.16
C VAL A 133 -33.40 -25.34 -17.48
N CYS A 134 -32.95 -24.31 -18.22
CA CYS A 134 -33.47 -23.97 -19.53
C CYS A 134 -33.31 -25.11 -20.56
N ASP A 135 -32.19 -25.84 -20.52
CA ASP A 135 -31.96 -27.00 -21.39
C ASP A 135 -32.97 -28.12 -21.14
N ILE A 136 -33.38 -28.33 -19.87
CA ILE A 136 -34.40 -29.32 -19.48
C ILE A 136 -35.80 -28.86 -19.92
N LEU A 137 -36.11 -27.58 -19.73
CA LEU A 137 -37.42 -27.00 -20.03
C LEU A 137 -37.60 -26.58 -21.49
N CYS A 138 -36.55 -26.70 -22.31
CA CYS A 138 -36.48 -26.16 -23.68
C CYS A 138 -36.81 -24.65 -23.76
N THR A 139 -36.40 -23.87 -22.76
CA THR A 139 -36.57 -22.41 -22.70
C THR A 139 -35.27 -21.68 -22.98
N THR A 140 -35.35 -20.36 -23.19
CA THR A 140 -34.16 -19.54 -23.44
C THR A 140 -33.59 -18.99 -22.13
N PRO A 141 -32.27 -19.13 -21.88
CA PRO A 141 -31.59 -18.58 -20.71
C PRO A 141 -31.70 -17.06 -20.58
N TYR A 142 -31.61 -16.56 -19.35
CA TYR A 142 -31.64 -15.14 -19.04
C TYR A 142 -30.37 -14.43 -19.51
N TYR A 143 -30.54 -13.32 -20.24
CA TYR A 143 -29.43 -12.59 -20.83
C TYR A 143 -28.84 -11.54 -19.88
N ILE A 144 -27.56 -11.70 -19.56
CA ILE A 144 -26.72 -10.64 -18.98
C ILE A 144 -25.54 -10.42 -19.93
N PRO A 145 -25.18 -9.16 -20.28
CA PRO A 145 -24.02 -8.89 -21.12
C PRO A 145 -22.74 -9.57 -20.59
N SER A 146 -21.92 -10.12 -21.48
CA SER A 146 -20.60 -10.66 -21.14
C SER A 146 -19.58 -9.51 -21.11
N GLY A 147 -18.72 -9.50 -20.10
CA GLY A 147 -17.63 -8.52 -19.97
C GLY A 147 -17.92 -7.32 -19.07
N THR A 148 -19.13 -7.17 -18.56
CA THR A 148 -19.47 -6.20 -17.50
C THR A 148 -19.52 -6.87 -16.13
N VAL A 149 -19.24 -6.11 -15.07
CA VAL A 149 -19.48 -6.58 -13.71
C VAL A 149 -20.98 -6.41 -13.44
N PRO A 150 -21.70 -7.47 -13.09
CA PRO A 150 -23.13 -7.36 -12.84
C PRO A 150 -23.36 -6.54 -11.55
N SER A 151 -24.44 -5.78 -11.55
CA SER A 151 -25.02 -5.20 -10.34
C SER A 151 -25.62 -6.29 -9.45
N GLU A 152 -25.80 -5.99 -8.16
CA GLU A 152 -26.45 -6.93 -7.24
C GLU A 152 -27.93 -7.16 -7.64
N GLU A 153 -28.58 -6.16 -8.23
CA GLU A 153 -29.95 -6.23 -8.75
C GLU A 153 -30.06 -7.20 -9.93
N GLU A 154 -29.11 -7.15 -10.88
CA GLU A 154 -29.05 -8.11 -12.00
C GLU A 154 -28.81 -9.54 -11.51
N LEU A 155 -27.94 -9.73 -10.51
CA LEU A 155 -27.71 -11.04 -9.89
C LEU A 155 -28.97 -11.57 -9.19
N ASN A 156 -29.70 -10.71 -8.49
CA ASN A 156 -30.95 -11.09 -7.82
C ASN A 156 -32.06 -11.42 -8.83
N SER A 157 -32.19 -10.63 -9.90
CA SER A 157 -33.15 -10.91 -10.97
C SER A 157 -32.89 -12.28 -11.62
N LEU A 158 -31.62 -12.64 -11.82
CA LEU A 158 -31.25 -13.97 -12.32
C LEU A 158 -31.56 -15.08 -11.31
N ARG A 159 -31.34 -14.86 -10.01
CA ARG A 159 -31.72 -15.82 -8.96
C ARG A 159 -33.23 -16.07 -8.94
N GLU A 160 -34.03 -15.01 -9.03
CA GLU A 160 -35.50 -15.09 -9.06
C GLU A 160 -35.98 -15.81 -10.33
N HIS A 161 -35.37 -15.52 -11.48
CA HIS A 161 -35.68 -16.23 -12.71
C HIS A 161 -35.41 -17.74 -12.60
N ILE A 162 -34.22 -18.13 -12.14
CA ILE A 162 -33.88 -19.55 -11.93
C ILE A 162 -34.88 -20.21 -10.97
N ALA A 163 -35.22 -19.53 -9.86
CA ALA A 163 -36.18 -20.06 -8.90
C ALA A 163 -37.57 -20.29 -9.52
N SER A 164 -38.05 -19.35 -10.34
CA SER A 164 -39.32 -19.52 -11.06
C SER A 164 -39.29 -20.69 -12.04
N LEU A 165 -38.19 -20.89 -12.76
CA LEU A 165 -38.03 -22.02 -13.67
C LEU A 165 -37.91 -23.35 -12.92
N GLU A 166 -37.27 -23.37 -11.75
CA GLU A 166 -37.18 -24.58 -10.92
C GLU A 166 -38.54 -24.98 -10.32
N GLU A 167 -39.45 -24.02 -10.08
CA GLU A 167 -40.84 -24.32 -9.68
C GLU A 167 -41.67 -24.92 -10.83
N GLU A 168 -41.36 -24.56 -12.08
CA GLU A 168 -42.03 -25.07 -13.28
C GLU A 168 -41.48 -26.42 -13.78
N ARG A 169 -40.35 -26.88 -13.22
CA ARG A 169 -39.64 -28.11 -13.61
C ARG A 169 -40.17 -29.39 -12.98
#